data_AF-A0A958LYJ0-F1
#
_entry.id   AF-A0A958LYJ0-F1
#
_cell.length_a   1.000
_cell.length_b   1.000
_cell.length_c   1.000
_cell.angle_alpha   90.00
_cell.angle_beta   90.00
_cell.angle_gamma   90.00
#
_symmetry.space_group_name_H-M   'P 1'
#
loop_
_entity.id
_entity.type
_entity.pdbx_description
1 polymer ?
#
loop_
_entity_poly.entity_id
_entity_poly.type
_entity_poly.pdbx_seq_one_letter_code
_entity_poly.pdbx_strand_id
1 'polypeptide(L)' 'MFTIPEQLNSWCIYNPNFCYDLLFRAAWQTLQNFAADPKYLGAATGATMVLHTWGQSLSLHPHVHAI' A
#
# COMPACT_ATOMS: atom_id res chain seq x y z
N MET A 1 -5.79 4.45 -1.73
CA MET A 1 -5.44 3.16 -2.33
C MET A 1 -4.00 3.25 -2.81
N PHE A 2 -3.17 2.24 -2.53
CA PHE A 2 -1.78 2.15 -2.98
C PHE A 2 -1.59 0.82 -3.71
N THR A 3 -0.91 0.81 -4.85
CA THR A 3 -0.86 -0.35 -5.76
C THR A 3 0.57 -0.65 -6.16
N ILE A 4 0.95 -1.94 -6.17
CA ILE A 4 2.22 -2.38 -6.73
C ILE A 4 2.15 -2.28 -8.27
N PRO A 5 3.15 -1.66 -8.93
CA PRO A 5 3.23 -1.64 -10.39
C PRO A 5 3.25 -3.06 -10.99
N GLU A 6 2.53 -3.26 -12.09
CA GLU A 6 2.39 -4.56 -12.75
C GLU A 6 3.76 -5.19 -13.12
N GLN A 7 4.76 -4.36 -13.43
CA GLN A 7 6.12 -4.79 -13.75
C GLN A 7 6.79 -5.57 -12.60
N LEU A 8 6.29 -5.42 -11.36
CA LEU A 8 6.77 -6.12 -10.17
C LEU A 8 5.90 -7.32 -9.77
N ASN A 9 4.92 -7.71 -10.59
CA ASN A 9 4.05 -8.85 -10.30
C ASN A 9 4.83 -10.17 -10.18
N SER A 10 5.88 -10.38 -10.99
CA SER A 10 6.74 -11.56 -10.89
C SER A 10 7.43 -11.66 -9.52
N TRP A 11 7.84 -10.52 -8.95
CA TRP A 11 8.40 -10.44 -7.61
C TRP A 11 7.35 -10.74 -6.53
N CYS A 12 6.11 -10.28 -6.72
CA CYS A 12 5.01 -10.57 -5.80
C CYS A 12 4.63 -12.05 -5.79
N ILE A 13 4.77 -12.75 -6.91
CA ILE A 13 4.59 -14.20 -6.99
C ILE A 13 5.78 -14.91 -6.31
N TYR A 14 7.00 -14.45 -6.57
CA TYR A 14 8.22 -15.06 -6.04
C TYR A 14 8.36 -14.91 -4.53
N ASN A 15 8.09 -13.72 -3.98
CA ASN A 15 8.20 -13.41 -2.56
C ASN A 15 7.08 -12.46 -2.10
N PRO A 16 5.84 -12.99 -1.93
CA PRO A 16 4.67 -12.18 -1.60
C PRO A 16 4.83 -11.45 -0.28
N ASN A 17 5.39 -12.10 0.75
CA ASN A 17 5.56 -11.49 2.07
C ASN A 17 6.44 -10.23 1.98
N PHE A 18 7.59 -10.31 1.30
CA PHE A 18 8.46 -9.16 1.13
C PHE A 18 7.76 -8.02 0.38
N CYS A 19 7.10 -8.33 -0.74
CA CYS A 19 6.44 -7.32 -1.56
C CYS A 19 5.28 -6.64 -0.83
N TYR A 20 4.44 -7.42 -0.12
CA TYR A 20 3.27 -6.89 0.56
C TYR A 20 3.65 -6.14 1.84
N ASP A 21 4.63 -6.63 2.60
CA ASP A 21 5.20 -5.87 3.73
C ASP A 21 5.74 -4.51 3.28
N LEU A 22 6.46 -4.49 2.16
CA LEU A 22 6.98 -3.25 1.59
C LEU A 22 5.85 -2.32 1.14
N LEU A 23 4.78 -2.86 0.53
CA LEU A 23 3.59 -2.10 0.15
C LEU A 23 2.92 -1.45 1.37
N PHE A 24 2.69 -2.20 2.45
CA PHE A 24 2.12 -1.66 3.69
C PHE A 24 2.99 -0.54 4.28
N ARG A 25 4.32 -0.78 4.36
CA ARG A 25 5.26 0.22 4.89
C ARG A 25 5.28 1.49 4.04
N ALA A 26 5.36 1.37 2.71
CA ALA A 26 5.40 2.51 1.80
C ALA A 26 4.09 3.32 1.83
N ALA A 27 2.95 2.63 1.89
CA ALA A 27 1.64 3.26 2.01
C ALA A 27 1.51 4.00 3.36
N TRP A 28 1.90 3.38 4.48
CA TRP A 28 1.86 4.01 5.80
C TRP A 28 2.83 5.19 5.92
N GLN A 29 4.05 5.07 5.40
CA GLN A 29 5.02 6.17 5.37
C GLN A 29 4.47 7.37 4.59
N THR A 30 3.82 7.12 3.46
CA THR A 30 3.18 8.19 2.68
C THR A 30 2.10 8.90 3.50
N LEU A 31 1.20 8.15 4.13
CA LEU A 31 0.13 8.72 4.97
C LEU A 31 0.67 9.50 6.16
N GLN A 32 1.68 8.97 6.86
CA GLN A 32 2.31 9.68 7.98
C GLN A 32 2.97 10.98 7.55
N ASN A 33 3.66 11.00 6.41
CA ASN A 33 4.31 12.22 5.92
C ASN A 33 3.29 13.33 5.66
N PHE A 34 2.15 13.01 5.05
CA PHE A 34 1.07 13.98 4.83
C PHE A 34 0.38 14.38 6.15
N ALA A 35 0.14 13.42 7.04
CA ALA A 35 -0.51 13.67 8.32
C ALA A 35 0.32 14.59 9.23
N ALA A 36 1.64 14.39 9.26
CA ALA A 36 2.56 15.16 10.09
C ALA A 36 2.83 16.58 9.56
N ASP A 37 2.65 16.82 8.25
CA ASP A 37 2.89 18.13 7.66
C ASP A 37 1.81 19.15 8.13
N PRO A 38 2.21 20.23 8.85
CA PRO A 38 1.28 21.26 9.33
C PRO A 38 0.52 21.99 8.23
N LYS A 39 1.03 21.98 6.99
CA LYS A 39 0.35 22.57 5.84
C LYS A 39 -0.93 21.79 5.47
N TYR A 40 -0.94 20.48 5.74
CA TYR A 40 -2.04 19.60 5.38
C TYR A 40 -2.90 19.25 6.59
N LEU A 41 -2.35 18.49 7.55
CA LEU A 41 -3.10 18.04 8.72
C LEU A 41 -2.41 18.42 10.05
N GLY A 42 -1.09 18.27 10.13
CA GLY A 42 -0.32 18.58 11.34
C GLY A 42 -0.69 17.76 12.58
N ALA A 43 -1.13 16.51 12.41
CA ALA A 43 -1.59 15.65 13.49
C ALA A 43 -1.04 14.22 13.40
N ALA A 44 -0.96 13.56 14.56
CA ALA A 44 -0.74 12.12 14.61
C ALA A 44 -2.01 11.38 14.19
N THR A 45 -1.89 10.41 13.29
CA THR A 45 -3.01 9.62 12.77
C THR A 45 -2.77 8.13 12.97
N GLY A 46 -3.84 7.35 12.79
CA GLY A 46 -3.78 5.92 12.56
C GLY A 46 -4.55 5.58 11.29
N ALA A 47 -4.36 4.38 10.75
CA ALA A 47 -5.12 3.89 9.60
C ALA A 47 -5.41 2.39 9.76
N THR A 48 -6.57 1.96 9.26
CA THR A 48 -6.83 0.54 9.00
C THR A 48 -6.50 0.24 7.55
N MET A 49 -5.66 -0.77 7.31
CA MET A 49 -5.14 -1.07 5.98
C MET A 49 -5.51 -2.50 5.57
N VAL A 50 -6.18 -2.64 4.42
CA VAL A 50 -6.68 -3.92 3.89
C VAL A 50 -6.00 -4.24 2.56
N LEU A 51 -5.35 -5.40 2.48
CA LEU A 51 -4.69 -5.91 1.28
C LEU A 51 -5.68 -6.66 0.38
N HIS A 52 -5.69 -6.30 -0.89
CA HIS A 52 -6.33 -7.05 -1.98
C HIS A 52 -5.26 -7.45 -2.99
N THR A 53 -5.24 -8.72 -3.41
CA THR A 53 -4.23 -9.23 -4.34
C THR A 53 -4.73 -9.41 -5.77
N TRP A 54 -6.04 -9.37 -6.00
CA TRP A 54 -6.65 -9.66 -7.30
C TRP A 54 -7.47 -8.49 -7.83
N GLY A 55 -7.34 -8.25 -9.14
CA GLY A 55 -8.20 -7.33 -9.87
C GLY A 55 -9.51 -7.98 -10.30
N GLN A 56 -10.44 -7.18 -10.82
CA GLN A 56 -11.76 -7.64 -11.29
C GLN A 56 -11.69 -8.72 -12.37
N SER A 57 -10.66 -8.68 -13.22
CA SER A 57 -10.40 -9.68 -14.26
C SER A 57 -9.60 -10.90 -13.78
N LEU A 58 -9.42 -11.07 -12.46
CA LEU A 58 -8.57 -12.09 -11.85
C LEU A 58 -7.10 -12.01 -12.29
N SER A 59 -6.63 -10.83 -12.67
CA SER A 59 -5.19 -10.56 -12.78
C SER A 59 -4.59 -10.28 -11.40
N LEU A 60 -3.33 -10.65 -11.20
CA LEU A 60 -2.58 -10.26 -10.01
C LEU A 60 -2.47 -8.72 -9.99
N HIS A 61 -3.06 -8.11 -8.97
CA HIS A 61 -3.13 -6.67 -8.80
C HIS A 61 -3.02 -6.29 -7.31
N PRO A 62 -1.84 -6.42 -6.69
CA PRO A 62 -1.66 -6.19 -5.27
C PRO A 62 -1.84 -4.71 -4.93
N HIS A 63 -2.82 -4.41 -4.08
CA HIS A 63 -3.10 -3.06 -3.61
C HIS A 63 -3.62 -3.05 -2.18
N VAL A 64 -3.39 -1.95 -1.48
CA VAL A 64 -3.89 -1.72 -0.12
C VAL A 64 -4.85 -0.53 -0.11
N HIS A 65 -6.01 -0.75 0.50
CA HIS A 65 -6.94 0.30 0.91
C HIS A 65 -6.58 0.74 2.33
N ALA A 66 -6.31 2.03 2.52
CA ALA A 66 -6.13 2.63 3.83
C ALA A 66 -7.35 3.48 4.16
N ILE A 67 -7.90 3.29 5.36
CA ILE A 67 -9.08 3.97 5.93
C ILE A 67 -8.62 4.73 7.16
#